data_AF-A0A0H5SGR0-F1
#
_entry.id   AF-A0A0H5SGR0-F1
#
_cell.length_a   1.000
_cell.length_b   1.000
_cell.length_c   1.000
_cell.angle_alpha   90.00
_cell.angle_beta   90.00
_cell.angle_gamma   90.00
#
_symmetry.space_group_name_H-M   'P 1'
#
loop_
_entity.id
_entity.type
_entity.pdbx_description
1 polymer ?
#
loop_
_entity_poly.entity_id
_entity_poly.type
_entity_poly.pdbx_seq_one_letter_code
_entity_poly.pdbx_strand_id
1 'polypeptide(L)'
;MEFSEKIKAVVDDIADVAGYSKYHALRIFKELTGRTLYETIRALKLTKAAQTLQSNNEKVVDVAMSNGFDSHDGFTRAFYRQFGITPQKYRNETPPINWFIHHLSF
;
A
#
# COMPACT_ATOMS: atom_id res chain seq x y z
N MET A 1 -6.38 8.71 -12.33
CA MET A 1 -6.67 10.08 -11.82
C MET A 1 -7.13 10.06 -10.36
N GLU A 2 -8.04 9.17 -9.97
CA GLU A 2 -8.63 9.06 -8.62
C GLU A 2 -7.65 8.84 -7.45
N PHE A 3 -6.48 8.22 -7.70
CA PHE A 3 -5.52 7.89 -6.63
C PHE A 3 -4.72 9.10 -6.12
N SER A 4 -4.32 10.00 -7.03
CA SER A 4 -3.55 11.21 -6.66
C SER A 4 -4.38 12.14 -5.78
N GLU A 5 -5.69 12.22 -6.03
CA GLU A 5 -6.64 13.01 -5.24
C GLU A 5 -6.81 12.45 -3.83
N LYS A 6 -6.91 11.12 -3.65
CA LYS A 6 -6.98 10.50 -2.31
C LYS A 6 -5.71 10.73 -1.49
N ILE A 7 -4.52 10.70 -2.11
CA ILE A 7 -3.28 11.07 -1.43
C ILE A 7 -3.32 12.52 -0.98
N LYS A 8 -3.73 13.42 -1.87
CA LYS A 8 -3.81 14.85 -1.59
C LYS A 8 -4.78 15.12 -0.43
N ALA A 9 -5.97 14.52 -0.43
CA ALA A 9 -6.92 14.62 0.67
C ALA A 9 -6.33 14.16 2.01
N VAL A 10 -5.65 13.01 2.05
CA VAL A 10 -5.01 12.51 3.28
C VAL A 10 -3.91 13.46 3.78
N VAL A 11 -3.11 14.04 2.88
CA VAL A 11 -2.09 15.02 3.26
C VAL A 11 -2.73 16.30 3.81
N ASP A 12 -3.84 16.72 3.21
CA ASP A 12 -4.58 17.91 3.61
C ASP A 12 -5.17 17.71 5.01
N ASP A 13 -5.80 16.56 5.27
CA ASP A 13 -6.34 16.20 6.59
C ASP A 13 -5.25 16.16 7.68
N ILE A 14 -4.10 15.55 7.40
CA ILE A 14 -2.99 15.47 8.35
C ILE A 14 -2.42 16.88 8.61
N ALA A 15 -2.29 17.70 7.57
CA ALA A 15 -1.79 19.06 7.67
C ALA A 15 -2.72 19.94 8.52
N ASP A 16 -4.03 19.86 8.28
CA ASP A 16 -5.05 20.64 8.97
C ASP A 16 -5.15 20.25 10.46
N VAL A 17 -5.14 18.96 10.79
CA VAL A 17 -5.18 18.49 12.18
C VAL A 17 -3.91 18.87 12.95
N ALA A 18 -2.75 18.82 12.29
CA ALA A 18 -1.46 19.11 12.94
C ALA A 18 -1.07 20.59 12.93
N GLY A 19 -1.84 21.45 12.25
CA GLY A 19 -1.53 22.88 12.10
C GLY A 19 -0.28 23.17 11.26
N TYR A 20 0.12 22.24 10.39
CA TYR A 20 1.33 22.33 9.59
C TYR A 20 1.04 22.52 8.11
N SER A 21 2.00 23.07 7.36
CA SER A 21 1.92 23.00 5.90
C SER A 21 2.01 21.54 5.43
N LYS A 22 1.36 21.22 4.31
CA LYS A 22 1.40 19.90 3.65
C LYS A 22 2.81 19.34 3.50
N TYR A 23 3.76 20.20 3.12
CA TYR A 23 5.15 19.81 2.94
C TYR A 23 5.83 19.45 4.27
N HIS A 24 5.54 20.21 5.33
CA HIS A 24 6.07 19.94 6.66
C HIS A 24 5.48 18.66 7.25
N ALA A 25 4.17 18.45 7.10
CA ALA A 25 3.49 17.22 7.50
C ALA A 25 4.08 15.98 6.82
N LEU A 26 4.31 16.03 5.50
CA LEU A 26 4.94 14.94 4.75
C LEU A 26 6.40 14.68 5.17
N ARG A 27 7.16 15.73 5.51
CA ARG A 27 8.53 15.59 6.02
C ARG A 27 8.52 14.89 7.37
N ILE A 28 7.73 15.37 8.33
CA ILE A 28 7.59 14.75 9.66
C ILE A 28 7.16 13.29 9.52
N PHE A 29 6.14 13.01 8.69
CA PHE A 29 5.70 11.64 8.43
C PHE A 29 6.86 10.75 7.98
N LYS A 30 7.66 11.22 7.02
CA LYS A 30 8.81 10.46 6.52
C LYS A 30 9.90 10.28 7.56
N GLU A 31 10.17 11.29 8.37
CA GLU A 31 11.15 11.23 9.46
C GLU A 31 10.74 10.24 10.55
N LEU A 32 9.45 10.19 10.91
CA LEU A 32 8.92 9.29 11.92
C LEU A 32 8.78 7.84 11.42
N THR A 33 8.34 7.64 10.18
CA THR A 33 8.01 6.30 9.65
C THR A 33 9.13 5.68 8.80
N GLY A 34 10.15 6.48 8.44
CA GLY A 34 11.20 6.08 7.50
C GLY A 34 10.72 5.92 6.05
N ARG A 35 9.44 6.17 5.76
CA ARG A 35 8.84 5.98 4.43
C ARG A 35 8.04 7.20 4.01
N THR A 36 7.98 7.45 2.72
CA THR A 36 7.05 8.45 2.19
C THR A 36 5.61 7.98 2.40
N LEU A 37 4.68 8.93 2.47
CA LEU A 37 3.24 8.62 2.52
C LEU A 37 2.81 7.78 1.30
N TYR A 38 3.40 8.06 0.14
CA TYR A 38 3.14 7.30 -1.08
C TYR A 38 3.57 5.83 -0.98
N GLU A 39 4.76 5.55 -0.45
CA GLU A 39 5.24 4.18 -0.21
C GLU A 39 4.36 3.45 0.80
N THR A 40 3.94 4.14 1.85
CA THR A 40 3.04 3.63 2.89
C THR A 40 1.70 3.21 2.27
N ILE A 41 1.07 4.10 1.50
CA ILE A 41 -0.24 3.81 0.90
C ILE A 41 -0.13 2.71 -0.14
N ARG A 42 0.96 2.65 -0.91
CA ARG A 42 1.24 1.52 -1.81
C ARG A 42 1.35 0.21 -1.03
N ALA A 43 2.05 0.19 0.11
CA ALA A 43 2.19 -1.01 0.94
C ALA A 43 0.86 -1.45 1.56
N LEU A 44 0.02 -0.51 2.00
CA LEU A 44 -1.34 -0.79 2.48
C LEU A 44 -2.22 -1.43 1.39
N LYS A 45 -2.19 -0.87 0.16
CA LYS A 45 -2.89 -1.45 -0.99
C LYS A 45 -2.43 -2.86 -1.32
N LEU A 46 -1.12 -3.09 -1.31
CA LEU A 46 -0.55 -4.43 -1.54
C LEU A 46 -0.96 -5.40 -0.44
N THR A 47 -1.05 -4.95 0.81
CA THR A 47 -1.52 -5.77 1.95
C THR A 47 -2.98 -6.15 1.77
N LYS A 48 -3.84 -5.19 1.40
CA LYS A 48 -5.25 -5.47 1.08
C LYS A 48 -5.40 -6.46 -0.08
N ALA A 49 -4.62 -6.28 -1.14
CA ALA A 49 -4.60 -7.22 -2.27
C ALA A 49 -4.19 -8.63 -1.81
N ALA A 50 -3.19 -8.76 -0.93
CA ALA A 50 -2.79 -10.04 -0.36
C ALA A 50 -3.92 -10.69 0.44
N GLN A 51 -4.66 -9.92 1.24
CA GLN A 51 -5.82 -10.43 1.98
C GLN A 51 -6.90 -10.97 1.02
N THR A 52 -7.22 -10.23 -0.05
CA THR A 52 -8.18 -10.69 -1.08
C THR A 52 -7.72 -11.97 -1.78
N LEU A 53 -6.42 -12.10 -2.06
CA LEU A 53 -5.84 -13.31 -2.65
C LEU A 53 -5.91 -14.53 -1.73
N GLN A 54 -5.99 -14.32 -0.41
CA GLN A 54 -6.15 -15.39 0.58
C GLN A 54 -7.61 -15.83 0.72
N SER A 55 -8.55 -14.88 0.69
CA SER A 55 -9.96 -15.13 1.00
C SER A 55 -10.79 -15.59 -0.19
N ASN A 56 -10.42 -15.20 -1.42
CA ASN A 56 -11.23 -15.37 -2.62
C ASN A 56 -10.47 -16.06 -3.76
N ASN A 57 -11.22 -16.68 -4.67
CA ASN A 57 -10.68 -17.26 -5.91
C ASN A 57 -10.67 -16.26 -7.10
N GLU A 58 -10.74 -14.95 -6.82
CA GLU A 58 -10.67 -13.88 -7.84
C GLU A 58 -9.38 -13.98 -8.66
N LYS A 59 -9.34 -13.56 -9.93
CA LYS A 59 -8.09 -13.64 -10.71
C LYS A 59 -7.08 -12.61 -10.23
N VAL A 60 -5.78 -12.93 -10.32
CA VAL A 60 -4.70 -12.00 -9.88
C VAL A 60 -4.81 -10.65 -10.60
N VAL A 61 -5.17 -10.66 -11.88
CA VAL A 61 -5.37 -9.45 -12.69
C VAL A 61 -6.51 -8.60 -12.13
N ASP A 62 -7.64 -9.21 -11.77
CA ASP A 62 -8.80 -8.50 -11.24
C ASP A 62 -8.47 -7.84 -9.88
N VAL A 63 -7.75 -8.57 -9.02
CA VAL A 63 -7.25 -8.03 -7.74
C VAL A 63 -6.27 -6.88 -7.94
N ALA A 64 -5.41 -6.94 -8.97
CA ALA A 64 -4.50 -5.85 -9.30
C ALA A 64 -5.27 -4.58 -9.70
N MET A 65 -6.24 -4.72 -10.59
CA MET A 65 -7.04 -3.59 -11.10
C MET A 65 -7.89 -2.96 -9.99
N SER A 66 -8.55 -3.79 -9.15
CA SER A 66 -9.38 -3.30 -8.04
C SER A 66 -8.57 -2.56 -6.96
N ASN A 67 -7.27 -2.81 -6.86
CA ASN A 67 -6.36 -2.09 -5.96
C ASN A 67 -5.63 -0.91 -6.64
N GLY A 68 -6.01 -0.58 -7.88
CA GLY A 68 -5.56 0.61 -8.60
C GLY A 68 -4.18 0.48 -9.22
N PHE A 69 -3.80 -0.71 -9.68
CA PHE A 69 -2.63 -0.92 -10.53
C PHE A 69 -3.06 -0.93 -12.00
N ASP A 70 -2.33 -0.21 -12.86
CA ASP A 70 -2.65 -0.11 -14.29
C ASP A 70 -2.23 -1.36 -15.10
N SER A 71 -1.45 -2.27 -14.50
CA SER A 71 -0.98 -3.48 -15.16
C SER A 71 -0.70 -4.62 -14.19
N HIS A 72 -0.88 -5.85 -14.67
CA HIS A 72 -0.54 -7.08 -13.96
C HIS A 72 0.96 -7.16 -13.63
N ASP A 73 1.84 -6.78 -14.56
CA ASP A 73 3.29 -6.80 -14.35
C ASP A 73 3.74 -5.75 -13.35
N GLY A 74 3.14 -4.55 -13.39
CA GLY A 74 3.36 -3.50 -12.40
C GLY A 74 2.99 -3.98 -10.99
N PHE A 75 1.82 -4.60 -10.85
CA PHE A 75 1.38 -5.21 -9.60
C PHE A 75 2.33 -6.32 -9.13
N THR A 76 2.67 -7.28 -10.00
CA THR A 76 3.54 -8.41 -9.65
C THR A 76 4.90 -7.95 -9.15
N ARG A 77 5.53 -6.97 -9.82
CA ARG A 77 6.80 -6.38 -9.37
C ARG A 77 6.66 -5.67 -8.03
N ALA A 78 5.60 -4.89 -7.84
CA ALA A 78 5.36 -4.17 -6.59
C ALA A 78 5.10 -5.13 -5.41
N PHE A 79 4.29 -6.16 -5.64
CA PHE A 79 3.99 -7.20 -4.67
C PHE A 79 5.24 -7.99 -4.28
N TYR A 80 6.05 -8.40 -5.25
CA TYR A 80 7.32 -9.08 -4.98
C TYR A 80 8.29 -8.20 -4.19
N ARG A 81 8.42 -6.91 -4.53
CA ARG A 81 9.26 -5.97 -3.77
C ARG A 81 8.79 -5.79 -2.33
N GLN A 82 7.49 -5.87 -2.07
CA GLN A 82 6.92 -5.68 -0.75
C GLN A 82 6.97 -6.95 0.12
N PHE A 83 6.72 -8.12 -0.47
CA PHE A 83 6.52 -9.38 0.27
C PHE A 83 7.54 -10.49 -0.05
N GLY A 84 8.41 -10.31 -1.04
CA GLY A 84 9.41 -11.30 -1.44
C GLY A 84 8.86 -12.51 -2.20
N ILE A 85 7.58 -12.49 -2.59
CA ILE A 85 6.88 -13.59 -3.25
C ILE A 85 5.97 -13.04 -4.35
N THR A 86 5.70 -13.79 -5.41
CA THR A 86 4.76 -13.35 -6.45
C THR A 86 3.31 -13.53 -6.00
N PRO A 87 2.34 -12.74 -6.51
CA PRO A 87 0.94 -12.88 -6.13
C PRO A 87 0.37 -14.28 -6.39
N GLN A 88 0.75 -14.90 -7.50
CA GLN A 88 0.30 -16.24 -7.88
C GLN A 88 0.85 -17.30 -6.91
N LYS A 89 2.13 -17.21 -6.56
CA LYS A 89 2.74 -18.14 -5.60
C LYS A 89 2.16 -17.95 -4.20
N TYR A 90 1.94 -16.69 -3.79
CA TYR A 90 1.30 -16.36 -2.52
C TYR A 90 -0.12 -16.93 -2.41
N ARG A 91 -0.91 -16.88 -3.49
CA ARG A 91 -2.25 -17.52 -3.51
C ARG A 91 -2.18 -19.02 -3.25
N ASN A 92 -1.21 -19.70 -3.85
CA ASN A 92 -1.13 -21.15 -3.80
C ASN A 92 -0.58 -21.66 -2.45
N GLU A 93 0.37 -20.94 -1.87
CA GLU A 93 1.11 -21.39 -0.67
C GLU A 93 0.69 -20.67 0.62
N THR A 94 0.03 -19.52 0.49
CA THR A 94 -0.42 -18.63 1.59
C THR A 94 0.57 -18.50 2.76
N PRO A 95 1.88 -18.30 2.51
CA PRO A 95 2.85 -18.19 3.59
C PRO A 95 2.57 -16.94 4.43
N PRO A 96 2.98 -16.91 5.71
CA PRO A 96 2.96 -15.68 6.47
C PRO A 96 3.83 -14.63 5.77
N ILE A 97 3.24 -13.47 5.46
CA ILE A 97 3.93 -12.32 4.90
C ILE A 97 3.91 -11.19 5.93
N ASN A 98 4.94 -10.35 5.92
CA ASN A 98 4.98 -9.19 6.79
C ASN A 98 3.99 -8.14 6.27
N TRP A 99 2.80 -8.09 6.85
CA TRP A 99 1.83 -7.05 6.57
C TRP A 99 2.41 -5.70 7.01
N PHE A 100 2.11 -4.66 6.25
CA PHE A 100 2.62 -3.32 6.54
C PHE A 100 2.22 -2.79 7.95
N ILE A 101 1.28 -3.46 8.62
CA ILE A 101 0.82 -3.13 9.97
C ILE A 101 1.50 -4.07 10.97
N HIS A 102 2.70 -3.76 11.48
CA HIS A 102 3.18 -4.42 12.72
C HIS A 102 4.17 -3.64 13.61
N HIS A 103 4.63 -2.43 13.25
CA HIS A 103 5.69 -1.76 14.03
C HIS A 103 5.44 -0.29 14.41
N LEU A 104 4.24 0.27 14.21
CA LEU A 104 3.89 1.53 14.87
C LEU A 104 3.43 1.22 16.30
N SER A 105 4.39 0.84 17.13
CA SER A 105 4.26 1.00 18.58
C SER A 105 4.33 2.50 18.85
N PHE A 106 3.17 3.15 18.88
CA PHE A 106 3.02 4.38 19.66
C PHE A 106 2.98 4.02 21.15
#